data_AF-U1P7A1-F1
#
_entry.id   AF-U1P7A1-F1
#
_cell.length_a   1.000
_cell.length_b   1.000
_cell.length_c   1.000
_cell.angle_alpha   90.00
_cell.angle_beta   90.00
_cell.angle_gamma   90.00
#
_symmetry.space_group_name_H-M   'P 1'
#
loop_
_entity.id
_entity.type
_entity.pdbx_description
1 polymer ?
#
loop_
_entity_poly.entity_id
_entity_poly.type
_entity_poly.pdbx_seq_one_letter_code
_entity_poly.pdbx_strand_id
1 'polypeptide(L)'
;MISATVGLLLDALTESDSLPAQIISGVLGVSWALLTFFIIPVIVFEKPSTTGMFRQSGQTFKKTYGESVVSLFGATVVGLLAALPFVAVGGAIILVTGVTAAALPFIVIGVAVGQVVTFSIRGIVKTGLYFYAQEGERPTEFDEIFDQLNLSGQRDGAQTTGSQFGGI
;
A
#
# COMPACT_ATOMS: atom_id res chain seq x y z
N MET A 1 -30.67 -13.15 -1.89
CA MET A 1 -31.54 -12.03 -2.35
C MET A 1 -30.72 -10.90 -2.95
N ILE A 2 -29.65 -10.40 -2.31
CA ILE A 2 -28.76 -9.37 -2.88
C ILE A 2 -28.05 -9.82 -4.17
N SER A 3 -27.59 -11.08 -4.25
CA SER A 3 -26.94 -11.63 -5.45
C SER A 3 -27.87 -11.70 -6.67
N ALA A 4 -29.18 -11.87 -6.46
CA ALA A 4 -30.17 -11.87 -7.53
C ALA A 4 -30.45 -10.44 -8.01
N THR A 5 -30.50 -9.46 -7.11
CA THR A 5 -30.66 -8.05 -7.50
C THR A 5 -29.44 -7.54 -8.27
N VAL A 6 -28.23 -7.92 -7.85
CA VAL A 6 -26.99 -7.57 -8.56
C VAL A 6 -26.88 -8.33 -9.89
N GLY A 7 -27.23 -9.61 -9.92
CA GLY A 7 -27.28 -10.41 -11.16
C GLY A 7 -28.26 -9.85 -12.18
N LEU A 8 -29.47 -9.46 -11.74
CA LEU A 8 -30.48 -8.84 -12.60
C LEU A 8 -30.09 -7.42 -13.04
N LEU A 9 -29.36 -6.67 -12.21
CA LEU A 9 -28.86 -5.34 -12.58
C LEU A 9 -27.72 -5.43 -13.61
N LEU A 10 -26.89 -6.47 -13.51
CA LEU A 10 -25.88 -6.79 -14.54
C LEU A 10 -26.54 -7.28 -15.83
N ASP A 11 -27.55 -8.16 -15.76
CA ASP A 11 -28.28 -8.64 -16.93
C ASP A 11 -29.01 -7.50 -17.67
N ALA A 12 -29.61 -6.55 -16.94
CA ALA A 12 -30.27 -5.38 -17.52
C ALA A 12 -29.30 -4.39 -18.21
N LEU A 13 -28.01 -4.42 -17.85
CA LEU A 13 -26.94 -3.65 -18.52
C LEU A 13 -26.32 -4.41 -19.71
N THR A 14 -26.53 -5.73 -19.78
CA THR A 14 -25.92 -6.63 -20.76
C THR A 14 -26.75 -6.77 -22.04
N GLU A 15 -27.93 -6.14 -22.11
CA GLU A 15 -28.79 -6.16 -23.31
C GLU A 15 -28.18 -5.42 -24.53
N SER A 16 -26.99 -4.85 -24.38
CA SER A 16 -26.12 -4.50 -25.51
C SER A 16 -24.83 -5.31 -25.43
N ASP A 17 -24.62 -6.21 -26.40
CA ASP A 17 -23.43 -7.04 -26.64
C ASP A 17 -22.16 -6.22 -26.98
N SER A 18 -21.96 -5.10 -26.30
CA SER A 18 -20.84 -4.20 -26.50
C SER A 18 -19.79 -4.43 -25.42
N LEU A 19 -18.55 -4.68 -25.86
CA LEU A 19 -17.36 -4.83 -25.02
C LEU A 19 -17.27 -3.81 -23.87
N PRO A 20 -17.64 -2.52 -24.04
CA PRO A 20 -17.66 -1.53 -22.96
C PRO A 20 -18.62 -1.88 -21.82
N ALA A 21 -19.81 -2.41 -22.11
CA ALA A 21 -20.82 -2.75 -21.09
C ALA A 21 -20.35 -3.90 -20.19
N GLN A 22 -19.62 -4.89 -20.74
CA GLN A 22 -19.03 -5.99 -19.99
C GLN A 22 -17.89 -5.52 -19.06
N ILE A 23 -17.08 -4.56 -19.50
CA ILE A 23 -16.02 -3.98 -18.67
C ILE A 23 -16.64 -3.17 -17.53
N ILE A 24 -17.64 -2.33 -17.83
CA ILE A 24 -18.31 -1.50 -16.83
C ILE A 24 -19.02 -2.37 -15.78
N SER A 25 -19.73 -3.41 -16.19
CA SER A 25 -20.39 -4.35 -15.28
C SER A 25 -19.39 -5.12 -14.41
N GLY A 26 -18.27 -5.58 -14.99
CA GLY A 26 -17.19 -6.21 -14.25
C GLY A 26 -16.57 -5.29 -13.19
N VAL A 27 -16.30 -4.03 -13.56
CA VAL A 27 -15.79 -3.01 -12.63
C VAL A 27 -16.80 -2.73 -11.53
N LEU A 28 -18.08 -2.54 -11.86
CA LEU A 28 -19.12 -2.29 -10.87
C LEU A 28 -19.31 -3.48 -9.90
N GLY A 29 -19.24 -4.70 -10.41
CA GLY A 29 -19.30 -5.92 -9.59
C GLY A 29 -18.13 -6.00 -8.60
N VAL A 30 -16.91 -5.75 -9.07
CA VAL A 30 -15.71 -5.71 -8.22
C VAL A 30 -15.79 -4.56 -7.21
N SER A 31 -16.20 -3.37 -7.65
CA SER A 31 -16.40 -2.21 -6.77
C SER A 31 -17.42 -2.50 -5.67
N TRP A 32 -18.54 -3.15 -5.98
CA TRP A 32 -19.56 -3.53 -5.00
C TRP A 32 -19.05 -4.57 -3.99
N ALA A 33 -18.31 -5.57 -4.46
CA ALA A 33 -17.69 -6.58 -3.60
C ALA A 33 -16.65 -5.95 -2.65
N LEU A 34 -15.85 -5.00 -3.15
CA LEU A 34 -14.92 -4.24 -2.31
C LEU A 34 -15.66 -3.36 -1.30
N LEU A 35 -16.69 -2.63 -1.73
CA LEU A 35 -17.45 -1.72 -0.87
C LEU A 35 -18.08 -2.47 0.30
N THR A 36 -18.67 -3.64 0.04
CA THR A 36 -19.24 -4.52 1.09
C THR A 36 -18.16 -5.14 1.98
N PHE A 37 -17.00 -5.52 1.43
CA PHE A 37 -15.87 -5.99 2.24
C PHE A 37 -15.29 -4.90 3.15
N PHE A 38 -15.20 -3.65 2.66
CA PHE A 38 -14.71 -2.51 3.42
C PHE A 38 -15.75 -1.95 4.41
N ILE A 39 -17.05 -2.15 4.17
CA ILE A 39 -18.10 -1.70 5.10
C ILE A 39 -17.99 -2.39 6.46
N ILE A 40 -17.60 -3.66 6.49
CA ILE A 40 -17.48 -4.44 7.73
C ILE A 40 -16.42 -3.86 8.68
N PRO A 41 -15.14 -3.67 8.28
CA PRO A 41 -14.16 -3.05 9.15
C PRO A 41 -14.54 -1.61 9.50
N VAL A 42 -15.12 -0.84 8.58
CA VAL A 42 -15.58 0.53 8.89
C VAL A 42 -16.63 0.51 10.00
N ILE A 43 -17.64 -0.36 9.95
CA ILE A 43 -18.66 -0.47 11.01
C ILE A 43 -18.05 -0.98 12.33
N VAL A 44 -17.07 -1.88 12.27
CA VAL A 44 -16.40 -2.41 13.47
C VAL A 44 -15.53 -1.35 14.15
N PHE A 45 -14.88 -0.46 13.38
CA PHE A 45 -13.97 0.56 13.90
C PHE A 45 -14.63 1.94 14.12
N GLU A 46 -15.68 2.26 13.39
CA GLU A 46 -16.51 3.47 13.57
C GLU A 46 -17.81 3.12 14.30
N LYS A 47 -17.75 3.02 15.63
CA LYS A 47 -18.94 3.27 16.45
C LYS A 47 -19.13 4.80 16.56
N PRO A 48 -20.35 5.35 16.48
CA PRO A 48 -20.57 6.81 16.50
C PRO A 48 -20.14 7.36 17.86
N SER A 49 -18.94 7.95 17.92
CA SER A 49 -18.35 8.41 19.18
C SER A 49 -17.40 9.57 18.93
N THR A 50 -17.97 10.76 18.78
CA THR A 50 -17.33 12.07 19.02
C THR A 50 -16.03 12.34 18.26
N THR A 51 -16.12 13.26 17.30
CA THR A 51 -15.13 13.75 16.33
C THR A 51 -13.74 14.13 16.86
N GLY A 52 -13.50 14.15 18.18
CA GLY A 52 -12.20 14.43 18.81
C GLY A 52 -11.26 13.22 18.92
N MET A 53 -11.75 12.02 19.29
CA MET A 53 -10.92 10.81 19.45
C MET A 53 -10.58 10.13 18.11
N PHE A 54 -11.38 10.38 17.07
CA PHE A 54 -11.14 9.88 15.71
C PHE A 54 -9.89 10.48 15.06
N ARG A 55 -9.50 11.72 15.40
CA ARG A 55 -8.28 12.33 14.85
C ARG A 55 -7.02 11.62 15.36
N GLN A 56 -6.99 11.28 16.64
CA GLN A 56 -5.87 10.61 17.28
C GLN A 56 -5.83 9.10 16.94
N SER A 57 -7.00 8.46 16.88
CA SER A 57 -7.13 7.07 16.43
C SER A 57 -6.85 6.92 14.94
N GLY A 58 -7.25 7.88 14.10
CA GLY A 58 -6.97 7.92 12.66
C GLY A 58 -5.49 8.14 12.35
N GLN A 59 -4.78 8.97 13.13
CA GLN A 59 -3.31 9.07 13.03
C GLN A 59 -2.64 7.75 13.42
N THR A 60 -3.11 7.09 14.47
CA THR A 60 -2.58 5.78 14.90
C THR A 60 -2.85 4.70 13.87
N PHE A 61 -4.06 4.63 13.32
CA PHE A 61 -4.43 3.68 12.26
C PHE A 61 -3.63 3.92 10.98
N LYS A 62 -3.46 5.18 10.56
CA LYS A 62 -2.61 5.54 9.42
C LYS A 62 -1.15 5.17 9.66
N LYS A 63 -0.66 5.23 10.90
CA LYS A 63 0.70 4.82 11.27
C LYS A 63 0.86 3.29 11.29
N THR A 64 -0.14 2.55 11.77
CA THR A 64 -0.08 1.08 11.87
C THR A 64 -0.35 0.39 10.54
N TYR A 65 -1.32 0.87 9.76
CA TYR A 65 -1.77 0.22 8.53
C TYR A 65 -1.38 0.99 7.26
N GLY A 66 -1.18 2.31 7.35
CA GLY A 66 -0.94 3.14 6.16
C GLY A 66 0.35 2.79 5.43
N GLU A 67 1.45 2.52 6.13
CA GLU A 67 2.73 2.21 5.48
C GLU A 67 2.69 0.84 4.78
N SER A 68 2.07 -0.16 5.41
CA SER A 68 1.89 -1.50 4.83
C SER A 68 0.90 -1.51 3.66
N VAL A 69 -0.23 -0.80 3.79
CA VAL A 69 -1.27 -0.72 2.75
C VAL A 69 -0.79 0.11 1.57
N VAL A 70 -0.11 1.24 1.79
CA VAL A 70 0.45 2.06 0.71
C VAL A 70 1.57 1.32 -0.02
N SER A 71 2.40 0.55 0.67
CA SER A 71 3.41 -0.32 0.05
C SER A 71 2.79 -1.41 -0.83
N LEU A 72 1.79 -2.13 -0.30
CA LEU A 72 1.07 -3.18 -1.04
C LEU A 72 0.29 -2.62 -2.23
N PHE A 73 -0.36 -1.46 -2.05
CA PHE A 73 -1.13 -0.78 -3.09
C PHE A 73 -0.22 -0.20 -4.17
N GLY A 74 0.89 0.46 -3.79
CA GLY A 74 1.87 1.02 -4.72
C GLY A 74 2.48 -0.04 -5.64
N ALA A 75 2.93 -1.17 -5.08
CA ALA A 75 3.47 -2.27 -5.88
C ALA A 75 2.43 -2.86 -6.87
N THR A 76 1.16 -2.87 -6.47
CA THR A 76 0.06 -3.37 -7.32
C THR A 76 -0.28 -2.38 -8.43
N VAL A 77 -0.30 -1.08 -8.14
CA VAL A 77 -0.51 -0.01 -9.14
C VAL A 77 0.59 -0.02 -10.19
N VAL A 78 1.85 -0.14 -9.78
CA VAL A 78 2.98 -0.20 -10.73
C VAL A 78 2.91 -1.46 -11.59
N GLY A 79 2.57 -2.61 -11.00
CA GLY A 79 2.35 -3.85 -11.78
C GLY A 79 1.20 -3.72 -12.77
N LEU A 80 0.11 -3.04 -12.40
CA LEU A 80 -1.02 -2.77 -13.29
C LEU A 80 -0.61 -1.86 -14.46
N LEU A 81 0.17 -0.81 -14.19
CA LEU A 81 0.71 0.08 -15.22
C LEU A 81 1.63 -0.68 -16.18
N ALA A 82 2.44 -1.61 -15.68
CA ALA A 82 3.28 -2.48 -16.50
C ALA A 82 2.46 -3.45 -17.38
N ALA A 83 1.29 -3.90 -16.90
CA ALA A 83 0.37 -4.76 -17.66
C ALA A 83 -0.43 -3.99 -18.73
N LEU A 84 -0.62 -2.68 -18.55
CA LEU A 84 -1.46 -1.81 -19.39
C LEU A 84 -1.20 -1.92 -20.91
N PRO A 85 0.05 -1.86 -21.42
CA PRO A 85 0.28 -1.93 -22.87
C PRO A 85 -0.16 -3.27 -23.47
N PHE A 86 0.01 -4.38 -22.75
CA PHE A 86 -0.40 -5.70 -23.21
C PHE A 86 -1.92 -5.85 -23.25
N VAL A 87 -2.60 -5.31 -22.23
CA VAL A 87 -4.07 -5.26 -22.20
C VAL A 87 -4.60 -4.37 -23.32
N ALA A 88 -3.95 -3.23 -23.60
CA ALA A 88 -4.33 -2.34 -24.69
C ALA A 88 -4.20 -3.03 -26.06
N VAL A 89 -3.10 -3.74 -26.30
CA VAL A 89 -2.88 -4.52 -27.52
C VAL A 89 -3.91 -5.66 -27.63
N GLY A 90 -4.14 -6.40 -26.54
CA GLY A 90 -5.17 -7.44 -26.50
C GLY A 90 -6.55 -6.89 -26.83
N GLY A 91 -6.94 -5.78 -26.20
CA GLY A 91 -8.21 -5.09 -26.48
C GLY A 91 -8.33 -4.62 -27.93
N ALA A 92 -7.26 -4.04 -28.50
CA ALA A 92 -7.24 -3.63 -29.90
C ALA A 92 -7.43 -4.81 -30.87
N ILE A 93 -6.82 -5.97 -30.58
CA ILE A 93 -7.01 -7.19 -31.38
C ILE A 93 -8.48 -7.62 -31.36
N ILE A 94 -9.14 -7.60 -30.21
CA ILE A 94 -10.57 -7.95 -30.13
C ILE A 94 -11.42 -6.96 -30.92
N LEU A 95 -11.14 -5.65 -30.81
CA LEU A 95 -11.90 -4.63 -31.54
C LEU A 95 -11.76 -4.73 -33.06
N VAL A 96 -10.58 -5.08 -33.56
CA VAL A 96 -10.32 -5.19 -35.01
C VAL A 96 -10.80 -6.52 -35.58
N THR A 97 -10.60 -7.62 -34.86
CA THR A 97 -10.83 -8.98 -35.40
C THR A 97 -12.13 -9.62 -34.92
N GLY A 98 -12.69 -9.16 -33.80
CA GLY A 98 -13.80 -9.82 -33.11
C GLY A 98 -13.43 -11.15 -32.42
N VAL A 99 -12.18 -11.62 -32.54
CA VAL A 99 -11.77 -12.94 -32.05
C VAL A 99 -11.09 -12.80 -30.68
N THR A 100 -11.82 -13.14 -29.63
CA THR A 100 -11.31 -13.09 -28.24
C THR A 100 -10.12 -14.02 -28.00
N ALA A 101 -10.09 -15.18 -28.67
CA ALA A 101 -8.99 -16.14 -28.57
C ALA A 101 -7.64 -15.57 -29.04
N ALA A 102 -7.65 -14.64 -30.01
CA ALA A 102 -6.43 -14.01 -30.53
C ALA A 102 -5.80 -13.01 -29.54
N ALA A 103 -6.59 -12.47 -28.60
CA ALA A 103 -6.13 -11.54 -27.57
C ALA A 103 -5.63 -12.23 -26.29
N LEU A 104 -6.01 -13.49 -26.09
CA LEU A 104 -5.66 -14.29 -24.93
C LEU A 104 -4.15 -14.31 -24.61
N PRO A 105 -3.22 -14.53 -25.57
CA PRO A 105 -1.79 -14.54 -25.25
C PRO A 105 -1.29 -13.19 -24.73
N PHE A 106 -1.79 -12.07 -25.26
CA PHE A 106 -1.40 -10.73 -24.81
C PHE A 106 -1.88 -10.44 -23.40
N ILE A 107 -3.12 -10.83 -23.08
CA ILE A 107 -3.67 -10.66 -21.73
C ILE A 107 -2.86 -11.50 -20.73
N VAL A 108 -2.56 -12.76 -21.06
CA VAL A 108 -1.77 -13.66 -20.21
C VAL A 108 -0.38 -13.08 -19.97
N ILE A 109 0.30 -12.60 -21.02
CA ILE A 109 1.62 -11.98 -20.90
C ILE A 109 1.53 -10.71 -20.04
N GLY A 110 0.53 -9.85 -20.26
CA GLY A 110 0.33 -8.63 -19.49
C GLY A 110 0.16 -8.90 -18.00
N VAL A 111 -0.70 -9.87 -17.65
CA VAL A 111 -0.90 -10.29 -16.26
C VAL A 111 0.39 -10.86 -15.68
N ALA A 112 1.10 -11.73 -16.40
CA ALA A 112 2.35 -12.31 -15.94
C ALA A 112 3.41 -11.23 -15.66
N VAL A 113 3.59 -10.29 -16.58
CA VAL A 113 4.51 -9.15 -16.43
C VAL A 113 4.13 -8.30 -15.22
N GLY A 114 2.84 -7.96 -15.08
CA GLY A 114 2.35 -7.19 -13.92
C GLY A 114 2.62 -7.89 -12.59
N GLN A 115 2.40 -9.21 -12.50
CA GLN A 115 2.69 -10.00 -11.30
C GLN A 115 4.19 -10.03 -10.99
N VAL A 116 5.04 -10.24 -12.00
CA VAL A 116 6.51 -10.25 -11.83
C VAL A 116 6.99 -8.90 -11.29
N VAL A 117 6.51 -7.80 -11.85
CA VAL A 117 6.86 -6.44 -11.39
C VAL A 117 6.39 -6.22 -9.95
N THR A 118 5.14 -6.55 -9.63
CA THR A 118 4.60 -6.41 -8.27
C THR A 118 5.39 -7.24 -7.26
N PHE A 119 5.73 -8.50 -7.57
CA PHE A 119 6.52 -9.34 -6.68
C PHE A 119 7.96 -8.85 -6.52
N SER A 120 8.57 -8.35 -7.59
CA SER A 120 9.91 -7.77 -7.53
C SER A 120 9.96 -6.56 -6.59
N ILE A 121 9.02 -5.62 -6.73
CA ILE A 121 8.92 -4.44 -5.85
C ILE A 121 8.71 -4.87 -4.40
N ARG A 122 7.78 -5.80 -4.15
CA ARG A 122 7.54 -6.32 -2.79
C ARG A 122 8.77 -6.99 -2.20
N GLY A 123 9.54 -7.71 -3.02
CA GLY A 123 10.81 -8.32 -2.64
C GLY A 123 11.82 -7.26 -2.21
N ILE A 124 12.07 -6.25 -3.04
CA ILE A 124 13.00 -5.15 -2.75
C ILE A 124 12.61 -4.42 -1.45
N VAL A 125 11.33 -4.10 -1.28
CA VAL A 125 10.83 -3.43 -0.07
C VAL A 125 11.08 -4.29 1.17
N LYS A 126 10.78 -5.60 1.10
CA LYS A 126 11.04 -6.53 2.22
C LYS A 126 12.53 -6.61 2.55
N THR A 127 13.40 -6.69 1.56
CA THR A 127 14.84 -6.70 1.76
C THR A 127 15.33 -5.40 2.39
N GLY A 128 14.84 -4.25 1.92
CA GLY A 128 15.19 -2.95 2.51
C GLY A 128 14.74 -2.81 3.96
N LEU A 129 13.53 -3.28 4.29
CA LEU A 129 13.06 -3.32 5.67
C LEU A 129 13.84 -4.32 6.54
N TYR A 130 14.23 -5.48 5.99
CA TYR A 130 15.04 -6.46 6.71
C TYR A 130 16.42 -5.88 7.06
N PHE A 131 17.07 -5.23 6.10
CA PHE A 131 18.34 -4.54 6.31
C PHE A 131 18.19 -3.44 7.35
N TYR A 132 17.19 -2.56 7.21
CA TYR A 132 16.89 -1.52 8.20
C TYR A 132 16.64 -2.06 9.62
N ALA A 133 15.95 -3.20 9.74
CA ALA A 133 15.66 -3.83 11.03
C ALA A 133 16.87 -4.55 11.63
N GLN A 134 17.81 -5.03 10.80
CA GLN A 134 18.97 -5.79 11.21
C GLN A 134 20.20 -4.90 11.49
N GLU A 135 20.40 -3.81 10.73
CA GLU A 135 21.29 -2.69 11.11
C GLU A 135 20.80 -1.90 12.34
N GLY A 136 19.73 -2.35 12.99
CA GLY A 136 19.32 -1.91 14.33
C GLY A 136 20.32 -2.23 15.44
N GLU A 137 21.42 -2.94 15.15
CA GLU A 137 22.60 -3.01 16.00
C GLU A 137 23.56 -1.87 15.68
N ARG A 138 23.74 -0.97 16.66
CA ARG A 138 24.73 0.10 16.61
C ARG A 138 26.08 -0.50 16.21
N PRO A 139 26.76 0.03 15.18
CA PRO A 139 28.11 -0.42 14.86
C PRO A 139 28.98 -0.19 16.10
N THR A 140 29.73 -1.21 16.52
CA THR A 140 30.68 -1.15 17.66
C THR A 140 31.69 0.01 17.55
N GLU A 141 31.84 0.57 16.35
CA GLU A 141 32.67 1.74 16.03
C GLU A 141 32.10 3.06 16.59
N PHE A 142 30.80 3.12 16.89
CA PHE A 142 30.16 4.30 17.48
C PHE A 142 30.11 4.26 19.02
N ASP A 143 30.29 3.10 19.66
CA ASP A 143 30.27 2.99 21.12
C ASP A 143 31.40 3.81 21.77
N GLU A 144 32.61 3.78 21.20
CA GLU A 144 33.75 4.55 21.71
C GLU A 144 33.57 6.07 21.58
N ILE A 145 32.83 6.54 20.57
CA ILE A 145 32.57 7.97 20.34
C ILE A 145 31.53 8.49 21.33
N PHE A 146 30.47 7.73 21.58
CA PHE A 146 29.43 8.11 22.54
C PHE A 146 29.94 8.07 23.98
N ASP A 147 30.83 7.15 24.33
CA ASP A 147 31.51 7.14 25.64
C ASP A 147 32.42 8.37 25.84
N GLN A 148 33.14 8.79 24.80
CA GLN A 148 33.93 10.03 24.84
C GLN A 148 33.06 11.28 25.02
N LEU A 149 31.91 11.35 24.35
CA LEU A 149 30.97 12.47 24.45
C LEU A 149 30.30 12.55 25.84
N ASN A 150 29.96 11.39 26.41
CA ASN A 150 29.39 11.30 27.76
C ASN A 150 30.42 11.71 28.83
N LEU A 151 31.70 11.33 28.65
CA LEU A 151 32.79 11.77 29.52
C LEU A 151 33.12 13.26 29.39
N SER A 152 32.99 13.88 28.21
CA SER A 152 33.15 15.33 28.06
C SER A 152 32.02 16.12 28.73
N GLY A 153 30.77 15.67 28.61
CA GLY A 153 29.63 16.31 29.29
C GLY A 153 29.73 16.28 30.82
N GLN A 154 30.38 15.26 31.37
CA GLN A 154 30.59 15.12 32.82
C GLN A 154 31.76 15.96 33.35
N ARG A 155 32.76 16.27 32.51
CA ARG A 155 33.88 17.17 32.86
C ARG A 155 33.46 18.63 32.98
N ASP A 156 32.52 19.07 32.14
CA ASP A 156 31.99 20.45 32.17
C ASP A 156 31.04 20.69 33.35
N GLY A 157 30.28 19.67 33.78
CA GLY A 157 29.44 19.73 34.99
C GLY A 157 30.23 19.75 36.30
N ALA A 158 31.43 19.15 36.33
CA ALA A 158 32.29 19.15 37.52
C ALA A 158 33.04 20.48 37.72
N GLN A 159 33.35 21.22 36.64
CA GLN A 159 34.05 22.52 36.74
C GLN A 159 33.13 23.67 37.15
N THR A 160 31.84 23.61 36.81
CA THR A 160 30.87 24.66 37.14
C THR A 160 30.44 24.67 38.62
N THR A 161 30.65 23.57 39.34
CA THR A 161 30.32 23.48 40.79
C THR A 161 31.47 23.98 41.69
N GLY A 162 32.70 24.12 41.17
CA GLY A 162 33.89 24.48 41.96
C GLY A 162 34.23 25.98 42.03
N SER A 163 33.58 26.84 41.25
CA SER A 163 34.00 28.25 41.09
C SER A 163 33.08 29.28 41.76
N GLN A 164 32.09 28.86 42.55
CA GLN A 164 31.12 29.76 43.20
C GLN A 164 31.30 29.85 44.73
N PHE A 165 32.52 29.74 45.26
CA PHE A 165 32.79 30.05 46.68
C PHE A 165 34.22 30.60 46.82
N GLY A 166 34.44 31.86 46.44
CA GLY A 166 35.76 32.48 46.56
C GLY A 166 35.79 33.90 46.02
N GLY A 167 35.14 34.84 46.72
CA GLY A 167 35.18 36.25 46.34
C GLY A 167 34.36 37.11 47.26
N ILE A 168 35.00 37.52 48.37
CA ILE A 168 34.89 38.81 49.10
C ILE A 168 33.52 39.46 49.27
#